data_AF-A0A659RZW9-F1
#
_entry.id   AF-A0A659RZW9-F1
#
_cell.length_a   1.000
_cell.length_b   1.000
_cell.length_c   1.000
_cell.angle_alpha   90.00
_cell.angle_beta   90.00
_cell.angle_gamma   90.00
#
_symmetry.space_group_name_H-M   'P 1'
#
loop_
_entity.id
_entity.type
_entity.pdbx_description
1 polymer ?
#
loop_
_entity_poly.entity_id
_entity_poly.type
_entity_poly.pdbx_seq_one_letter_code
_entity_poly.pdbx_strand_id
1 'polypeptide(L)'
;GITHGSNTENNETWGSVNFEVAKDACGAGFVPSLADLQSLYDTWPGGAMNTQQGWPLDGKNYQDSTADLSRTSENRYVKSINLRDGGIGSLLWDEKLYFVCLQNAHPVATQITLTSPQYNDSDGFAKAKVGETIPVTITTLDAQGQPVADPPGIFTRGESSGRPRRAGSR
;
A
#
# COMPACT_ATOMS: atom_id res chain seq x y z
N GLY A 1 -3.65 11.89 -23.44
CA GLY A 1 -2.69 12.92 -23.02
C GLY A 1 -2.53 12.83 -21.52
N ILE A 2 -1.33 13.06 -20.99
CA ILE A 2 -1.07 13.02 -19.54
C ILE A 2 -1.84 14.16 -18.87
N THR A 3 -2.76 13.83 -17.97
CA THR A 3 -3.59 14.81 -17.27
C THR A 3 -2.81 15.38 -16.08
N HIS A 4 -2.32 16.62 -16.23
CA HIS A 4 -1.66 17.37 -15.17
C HIS A 4 -2.54 18.55 -14.73
N GLY A 5 -2.27 19.09 -13.56
CA GLY A 5 -2.87 20.29 -12.99
C GLY A 5 -1.78 21.16 -12.38
N SER A 6 -2.20 22.31 -11.84
CA SER A 6 -1.29 23.21 -11.14
C SER A 6 -2.01 23.90 -9.98
N ASN A 7 -1.25 24.29 -8.97
CA ASN A 7 -1.70 25.20 -7.92
C ASN A 7 -0.62 26.26 -7.66
N THR A 8 -1.03 27.49 -7.38
CA THR A 8 -0.11 28.59 -7.12
C THR A 8 -0.09 28.91 -5.64
N GLU A 9 1.10 28.88 -5.03
CA GLU A 9 1.34 29.16 -3.62
C GLU A 9 2.71 29.82 -3.47
N ASN A 10 2.87 30.77 -2.55
CA ASN A 10 4.15 31.41 -2.25
C ASN A 10 4.89 31.97 -3.49
N ASN A 11 4.12 32.53 -4.43
CA ASN A 11 4.59 33.05 -5.72
C ASN A 11 5.19 32.00 -6.67
N GLU A 12 4.96 30.72 -6.43
CA GLU A 12 5.39 29.61 -7.29
C GLU A 12 4.19 28.81 -7.80
N THR A 13 4.32 28.23 -9.00
CA THR A 13 3.30 27.35 -9.58
C THR A 13 3.77 25.91 -9.50
N TRP A 14 3.08 25.14 -8.67
CA TRP A 14 3.40 23.75 -8.36
C TRP A 14 2.55 22.80 -9.19
N GLY A 15 3.20 21.79 -9.78
CA GLY A 15 2.54 20.75 -10.54
C GLY A 15 1.73 19.82 -9.64
N SER A 16 0.56 19.42 -10.12
CA SER A 16 -0.23 18.33 -9.53
C SER A 16 -0.57 17.31 -10.59
N VAL A 17 -0.70 16.05 -10.17
CA VAL A 17 -0.98 14.91 -11.05
C VAL A 17 -1.99 14.00 -10.38
N ASN A 18 -2.62 13.13 -11.15
CA ASN A 18 -3.45 12.07 -10.60
C ASN A 18 -2.63 10.82 -10.29
N PHE A 19 -3.29 9.81 -9.71
CA PHE A 19 -2.63 8.62 -9.20
C PHE A 19 -1.80 7.87 -10.26
N GLU A 20 -2.35 7.70 -11.47
CA GLU A 20 -1.66 6.98 -12.54
C GLU A 20 -0.44 7.77 -13.04
N VAL A 21 -0.58 9.09 -13.20
CA VAL A 21 0.51 9.94 -13.68
C VAL A 21 1.62 10.08 -12.64
N ALA A 22 1.30 10.08 -11.33
CA ALA A 22 2.33 10.06 -10.28
C ALA A 22 3.22 8.81 -10.40
N LYS A 23 2.63 7.65 -10.67
CA LYS A 23 3.35 6.39 -10.89
C LYS A 23 4.23 6.43 -12.13
N ASP A 24 3.75 7.01 -13.22
CA ASP A 24 4.54 7.16 -14.44
C ASP A 24 5.67 8.18 -14.26
N ALA A 25 5.42 9.28 -13.54
CA ALA A 25 6.39 10.35 -13.30
C ALA A 25 7.54 9.91 -12.37
N CYS A 26 7.22 9.19 -11.29
CA CYS A 26 8.23 8.69 -10.36
C CYS A 26 8.89 7.39 -10.83
N GLY A 27 8.17 6.58 -11.60
CA GLY A 27 8.54 5.20 -11.88
C GLY A 27 7.98 4.23 -10.83
N ALA A 28 7.85 2.96 -11.24
CA ALA A 28 7.31 1.91 -10.40
C ALA A 28 8.15 1.72 -9.11
N GLY A 29 7.47 1.71 -7.96
CA GLY A 29 8.11 1.55 -6.65
C GLY A 29 8.69 2.83 -6.05
N PHE A 30 8.67 3.95 -6.75
CA PHE A 30 9.19 5.23 -6.24
C PHE A 30 8.11 6.18 -5.72
N VAL A 31 6.82 5.83 -5.87
CA VAL A 31 5.74 6.62 -5.26
C VAL A 31 5.65 6.26 -3.77
N PRO A 32 5.77 7.24 -2.85
CA PRO A 32 5.64 7.01 -1.42
C PRO A 32 4.31 6.33 -1.06
N SER A 33 4.33 5.51 -0.02
CA SER A 33 3.12 5.02 0.65
C SER A 33 2.58 6.09 1.60
N LEU A 34 1.34 5.91 2.07
CA LEU A 34 0.78 6.78 3.10
C LEU A 34 1.65 6.79 4.37
N ALA A 35 2.21 5.63 4.75
CA ALA A 35 3.08 5.50 5.91
C ALA A 35 4.38 6.30 5.76
N ASP A 36 4.96 6.34 4.56
CA ASP A 36 6.15 7.16 4.30
C ASP A 36 5.86 8.64 4.49
N LEU A 37 4.73 9.12 3.95
CA LEU A 37 4.36 10.52 4.07
C LEU A 37 3.90 10.90 5.49
N GLN A 38 3.32 9.96 6.24
CA GLN A 38 3.05 10.15 7.67
C GLN A 38 4.35 10.31 8.46
N SER A 39 5.32 9.42 8.24
CA SER A 39 6.66 9.53 8.85
C SER A 39 7.34 10.86 8.50
N LEU A 40 7.20 11.30 7.25
CA LEU A 40 7.68 12.58 6.78
C LEU A 40 6.99 13.75 7.52
N TYR A 41 5.66 13.70 7.70
CA TYR A 41 4.91 14.69 8.49
C TYR A 41 5.33 14.68 9.96
N ASP A 42 5.47 13.52 10.59
CA ASP A 42 5.87 13.39 12.00
C ASP A 42 7.26 13.97 12.25
N THR A 43 8.14 13.91 11.25
CA THR A 43 9.46 14.54 11.29
C THR A 43 9.37 16.08 11.18
N TRP A 44 8.41 16.60 10.41
CA TRP A 44 8.24 18.02 10.13
C TRP A 44 6.78 18.49 10.27
N PRO A 45 6.21 18.44 11.49
CA PRO A 45 4.78 18.67 11.70
C PRO A 45 4.41 20.16 11.63
N GLY A 46 3.10 20.44 11.61
CA GLY A 46 2.58 21.81 11.76
C GLY A 46 3.02 22.78 10.66
N GLY A 47 3.22 22.29 9.44
CA GLY A 47 3.68 23.08 8.30
C GLY A 47 5.19 23.34 8.25
N ALA A 48 5.99 22.63 9.06
CA ALA A 48 7.45 22.73 8.99
C ALA A 48 8.01 22.32 7.62
N MET A 49 7.31 21.46 6.87
CA MET A 49 7.70 21.13 5.48
C MET A 49 7.76 22.36 4.58
N ASN A 50 6.80 23.29 4.69
CA ASN A 50 6.78 24.53 3.91
C ASN A 50 7.86 25.49 4.41
N THR A 51 7.92 25.72 5.72
CA THR A 51 8.79 26.76 6.29
C THR A 51 10.28 26.38 6.30
N GLN A 52 10.61 25.09 6.31
CA GLN A 52 12.00 24.60 6.33
C GLN A 52 12.45 24.04 4.98
N GLN A 53 11.57 23.32 4.26
CA GLN A 53 11.92 22.65 3.00
C GLN A 53 11.34 23.35 1.76
N GLY A 54 10.46 24.34 1.94
CA GLY A 54 9.86 25.13 0.84
C GLY A 54 8.73 24.42 0.09
N TRP A 55 8.26 23.27 0.56
CA TRP A 55 7.24 22.49 -0.16
C TRP A 55 5.85 23.16 -0.08
N PRO A 56 5.02 23.09 -1.13
CA PRO A 56 3.69 23.67 -1.12
C PRO A 56 2.74 22.88 -0.19
N LEU A 57 2.03 23.57 0.70
CA LEU A 57 1.14 22.91 1.66
C LEU A 57 -0.31 23.39 1.58
N ASP A 58 -0.61 24.37 0.73
CA ASP A 58 -1.92 24.98 0.61
C ASP A 58 -2.64 24.51 -0.66
N GLY A 59 -3.95 24.27 -0.53
CA GLY A 59 -4.84 24.00 -1.66
C GLY A 59 -4.92 22.54 -2.13
N LYS A 60 -3.89 21.71 -1.92
CA LYS A 60 -3.89 20.29 -2.33
C LYS A 60 -3.22 19.38 -1.29
N ASN A 61 -3.75 18.17 -1.16
CA ASN A 61 -3.08 17.08 -0.45
C ASN A 61 -1.92 16.51 -1.28
N TYR A 62 -1.09 15.70 -0.64
CA TYR A 62 -0.07 14.87 -1.28
C TYR A 62 -0.61 13.49 -1.63
N GLN A 63 -0.30 13.06 -2.85
CA GLN A 63 -0.56 11.75 -3.42
C GLN A 63 0.34 10.69 -2.78
N ASP A 64 -0.21 9.52 -2.53
CA ASP A 64 0.53 8.32 -2.16
C ASP A 64 0.03 7.09 -2.94
N SER A 65 0.72 5.96 -2.79
CA SER A 65 0.44 4.71 -3.50
C SER A 65 -0.63 3.82 -2.83
N THR A 66 -1.24 4.26 -1.72
CA THR A 66 -2.14 3.46 -0.90
C THR A 66 -3.58 3.54 -1.40
N ALA A 67 -4.15 2.40 -1.77
CA ALA A 67 -5.58 2.31 -2.11
C ALA A 67 -6.46 2.45 -0.85
N ASP A 68 -7.61 3.11 -0.98
CA ASP A 68 -8.62 3.11 0.08
C ASP A 68 -9.64 2.00 -0.17
N LEU A 69 -9.38 0.83 0.45
CA LEU A 69 -10.23 -0.35 0.34
C LEU A 69 -11.50 -0.28 1.22
N SER A 70 -11.68 0.77 2.02
CA SER A 70 -12.89 0.94 2.87
C SER A 70 -14.10 1.49 2.10
N ARG A 71 -13.89 1.92 0.86
CA ARG A 71 -14.89 2.54 -0.02
C ARG A 71 -15.51 1.48 -0.95
N THR A 72 -16.58 1.85 -1.65
CA THR A 72 -17.24 0.95 -2.61
C THR A 72 -16.31 0.60 -3.76
N SER A 73 -16.47 -0.60 -4.34
CA SER A 73 -15.66 -1.07 -5.48
C SER A 73 -16.02 -0.40 -6.81
N GLU A 74 -17.03 0.46 -6.84
CA GLU A 74 -17.52 1.12 -8.06
C GLU A 74 -16.55 2.21 -8.53
N ASN A 75 -15.89 2.89 -7.59
CA ASN A 75 -14.89 3.91 -7.87
C ASN A 75 -13.58 3.56 -7.16
N ARG A 76 -12.45 3.85 -7.82
CA ARG A 76 -11.13 3.69 -7.20
C ARG A 76 -10.83 4.90 -6.35
N TYR A 77 -10.76 4.68 -5.03
CA TYR A 77 -10.31 5.68 -4.07
C TYR A 77 -8.89 5.38 -3.61
N VAL A 78 -8.14 6.44 -3.36
CA VAL A 78 -6.77 6.39 -2.87
C VAL A 78 -6.66 7.27 -1.63
N LYS A 79 -5.75 6.91 -0.74
CA LYS A 79 -5.40 7.76 0.39
C LYS A 79 -4.58 8.95 -0.10
N SER A 80 -4.58 9.97 0.73
CA SER A 80 -3.78 11.17 0.56
C SER A 80 -3.52 11.77 1.94
N ILE A 81 -2.52 12.63 2.06
CA ILE A 81 -2.22 13.33 3.31
C ILE A 81 -2.06 14.83 3.09
N ASN A 82 -2.63 15.63 3.98
CA ASN A 82 -2.32 17.03 4.11
C ASN A 82 -1.06 17.19 4.97
N LEU A 83 0.07 17.56 4.37
CA LEU A 83 1.33 17.72 5.09
C LEU A 83 1.38 19.00 5.97
N ARG A 84 0.33 19.84 5.97
CA ARG A 84 0.21 20.97 6.91
C ARG A 84 -0.20 20.51 8.31
N ASP A 85 -1.17 19.61 8.39
CA ASP A 85 -1.82 19.20 9.65
C ASP A 85 -1.84 17.68 9.89
N GLY A 86 -1.32 16.88 8.95
CA GLY A 86 -1.31 15.42 9.01
C GLY A 86 -2.65 14.77 8.66
N GLY A 87 -3.64 15.55 8.20
CA GLY A 87 -4.98 15.06 7.89
C GLY A 87 -4.97 14.05 6.74
N ILE A 88 -5.52 12.85 6.98
CA ILE A 88 -5.62 11.80 5.96
C ILE A 88 -6.94 11.95 5.20
N GLY A 89 -6.84 12.08 3.88
CA GLY A 89 -7.98 12.15 2.97
C GLY A 89 -8.24 10.81 2.26
N SER A 90 -9.47 10.65 1.76
CA SER A 90 -9.86 9.61 0.80
C SER A 90 -10.43 10.30 -0.43
N LEU A 91 -9.70 10.26 -1.54
CA LEU A 91 -10.04 10.99 -2.76
C LEU A 91 -10.14 10.03 -3.95
N LEU A 92 -10.86 10.45 -4.99
CA LEU A 92 -10.93 9.70 -6.23
C LEU A 92 -9.52 9.63 -6.86
N TRP A 93 -9.20 8.50 -7.47
CA TRP A 93 -7.89 8.26 -8.11
C TRP A 93 -7.53 9.25 -9.23
N ASP A 94 -8.51 9.93 -9.81
CA ASP A 94 -8.33 10.93 -10.88
C ASP A 94 -8.18 12.37 -10.35
N GLU A 95 -8.33 12.58 -9.04
CA GLU A 95 -8.06 13.87 -8.39
C GLU A 95 -6.59 14.23 -8.54
N LYS A 96 -6.31 15.52 -8.79
CA LYS A 96 -4.96 16.02 -9.02
C LYS A 96 -4.37 16.57 -7.74
N LEU A 97 -3.33 15.92 -7.24
CA LEU A 97 -2.68 16.19 -5.97
C LEU A 97 -1.21 16.54 -6.17
N TYR A 98 -0.59 17.14 -5.15
CA TYR A 98 0.87 17.24 -5.12
C TYR A 98 1.47 15.85 -5.05
N PHE A 99 2.67 15.67 -5.61
CA PHE A 99 3.34 14.39 -5.61
C PHE A 99 4.83 14.60 -5.38
N VAL A 100 5.46 13.60 -4.78
CA VAL A 100 6.90 13.50 -4.62
C VAL A 100 7.32 12.08 -4.87
N CYS A 101 8.58 11.90 -5.23
CA CYS A 101 9.15 10.58 -5.48
C CYS A 101 10.15 10.26 -4.38
N LEU A 102 10.18 9.00 -3.96
CA LEU A 102 11.22 8.48 -3.09
C LEU A 102 12.57 8.53 -3.79
N GLN A 103 13.63 8.72 -3.01
CA GLN A 103 15.00 8.62 -3.53
C GLN A 103 15.36 7.18 -3.93
N ASN A 104 14.85 6.20 -3.17
CA ASN A 104 15.05 4.78 -3.39
C ASN A 104 13.69 4.13 -3.56
N ALA A 105 13.59 3.18 -4.49
CA ALA A 105 12.37 2.40 -4.65
C ALA A 105 12.06 1.62 -3.37
N HIS A 106 10.77 1.45 -3.07
CA HIS A 106 10.33 0.47 -2.10
C HIS A 106 10.89 -0.91 -2.46
N PRO A 107 11.32 -1.70 -1.46
CA PRO A 107 11.70 -3.07 -1.70
C PRO A 107 10.50 -3.83 -2.23
N VAL A 108 10.69 -4.56 -3.33
CA VAL A 108 9.63 -5.35 -3.95
C VAL A 108 9.65 -6.74 -3.35
N ALA A 109 8.52 -7.17 -2.78
CA ALA A 109 8.36 -8.55 -2.33
C ALA A 109 8.43 -9.49 -3.55
N THR A 110 9.41 -10.38 -3.56
CA THR A 110 9.58 -11.40 -4.62
C THR A 110 9.29 -12.80 -4.11
N GLN A 111 9.22 -12.98 -2.79
CA GLN A 111 8.94 -14.26 -2.15
C GLN A 111 7.84 -14.09 -1.11
N ILE A 112 6.90 -15.04 -1.10
CA ILE A 112 5.82 -15.11 -0.12
C ILE A 112 5.86 -16.51 0.49
N THR A 113 5.94 -16.58 1.81
CA THR A 113 5.89 -17.84 2.57
C THR A 113 4.71 -17.81 3.53
N LEU A 114 4.04 -18.96 3.66
CA LEU A 114 2.96 -19.18 4.61
C LEU A 114 3.39 -20.27 5.56
N THR A 115 3.31 -20.00 6.86
CA THR A 115 3.61 -20.97 7.91
C THR A 115 2.44 -21.07 8.86
N SER A 116 2.27 -22.25 9.45
CA SER A 116 1.30 -22.48 10.52
C SER A 116 1.91 -23.41 11.54
N PRO A 117 1.77 -23.14 12.85
CA PRO A 117 2.21 -24.08 13.89
C PRO A 117 1.42 -25.40 13.84
N GLN A 118 0.31 -25.46 13.12
CA GLN A 118 -0.49 -26.68 12.93
C GLN A 118 -0.14 -27.44 11.65
N TYR A 119 0.73 -26.90 10.79
CA TYR A 119 1.16 -27.57 9.56
C TYR A 119 2.12 -28.72 9.91
N ASN A 120 1.88 -29.88 9.29
CA ASN A 120 2.77 -31.03 9.41
C ASN A 120 3.32 -31.41 8.02
N ASP A 121 4.63 -31.29 7.84
CA ASP A 121 5.33 -31.64 6.59
C ASP A 121 5.09 -33.09 6.17
N SER A 122 4.95 -34.03 7.12
CA SER A 122 4.73 -35.45 6.80
C SER A 122 3.36 -35.71 6.19
N ASP A 123 2.36 -34.93 6.61
CA ASP A 123 0.98 -35.04 6.14
C ASP A 123 0.75 -34.14 4.91
N GLY A 124 1.50 -33.04 4.80
CA GLY A 124 1.32 -32.01 3.78
C GLY A 124 0.17 -31.04 4.06
N PHE A 125 -0.39 -31.02 5.27
CA PHE A 125 -1.51 -30.14 5.62
C PHE A 125 -1.59 -29.82 7.12
N ALA A 126 -2.27 -28.71 7.45
CA ALA A 126 -2.64 -28.35 8.82
C ALA A 126 -3.99 -28.97 9.22
N LYS A 127 -4.14 -29.33 10.50
CA LYS A 127 -5.35 -29.97 11.06
C LYS A 127 -5.90 -29.13 12.22
N ALA A 128 -7.21 -28.90 12.23
CA ALA A 128 -7.97 -28.31 13.34
C ALA A 128 -9.33 -29.02 13.50
N LYS A 129 -9.94 -28.96 14.68
CA LYS A 129 -11.31 -29.48 14.87
C LYS A 129 -12.33 -28.55 14.23
N VAL A 130 -13.54 -29.06 13.99
CA VAL A 130 -14.67 -28.24 13.52
C VAL A 130 -14.92 -27.12 14.54
N GLY A 131 -14.95 -25.88 14.06
CA GLY A 131 -15.12 -24.69 14.89
C GLY A 131 -13.82 -24.08 15.42
N GLU A 132 -12.66 -24.73 15.23
CA GLU A 132 -11.35 -24.17 15.58
C GLU A 132 -10.70 -23.45 14.39
N THR A 133 -9.84 -22.48 14.68
CA THR A 133 -9.08 -21.71 13.69
C THR A 133 -7.69 -22.30 13.48
N ILE A 134 -7.21 -22.30 12.23
CA ILE A 134 -5.82 -22.58 11.90
C ILE A 134 -5.09 -21.23 11.84
N PRO A 135 -4.17 -20.91 12.77
CA PRO A 135 -3.38 -19.69 12.69
C PRO A 135 -2.38 -19.80 11.53
N VAL A 136 -2.25 -18.73 10.74
CA VAL A 136 -1.32 -18.64 9.62
C VAL A 136 -0.49 -17.37 9.77
N THR A 137 0.82 -17.50 9.63
CA THR A 137 1.75 -16.38 9.54
C THR A 137 2.21 -16.26 8.09
N ILE A 138 2.03 -15.07 7.54
CA ILE A 138 2.47 -14.70 6.20
C ILE A 138 3.78 -13.93 6.34
N THR A 139 4.78 -14.30 5.56
CA THR A 139 6.06 -13.60 5.52
C THR A 139 6.43 -13.30 4.07
N THR A 140 6.68 -12.02 3.81
CA THR A 140 7.02 -11.48 2.49
C THR A 140 8.45 -10.99 2.51
N LEU A 141 9.26 -11.47 1.56
CA LEU A 141 10.67 -11.15 1.45
C LEU A 141 11.00 -10.57 0.07
N ASP A 142 11.99 -9.69 0.02
CA ASP A 142 12.60 -9.22 -1.23
C ASP A 142 13.51 -10.28 -1.86
N ALA A 143 14.14 -9.94 -2.98
CA ALA A 143 15.04 -10.85 -3.69
C ALA A 143 16.30 -11.22 -2.89
N GLN A 144 16.64 -10.42 -1.87
CA GLN A 144 17.78 -10.60 -0.96
C GLN A 144 17.38 -11.30 0.35
N GLY A 145 16.11 -11.70 0.48
CA GLY A 145 15.59 -12.37 1.67
C GLY A 145 15.29 -11.43 2.84
N GLN A 146 15.21 -10.12 2.63
CA GLN A 146 14.84 -9.15 3.67
C GLN A 146 13.33 -8.97 3.74
N PRO A 147 12.74 -8.81 4.93
CA PRO A 147 11.31 -8.57 5.09
C PRO A 147 10.83 -7.31 4.35
N VAL A 148 9.72 -7.43 3.62
CA VAL A 148 9.02 -6.32 2.98
C VAL A 148 7.69 -6.10 3.69
N ALA A 149 7.51 -4.90 4.27
CA ALA A 149 6.28 -4.50 4.93
C ALA A 149 5.21 -4.08 3.90
N ASP A 150 3.93 -4.30 4.27
CA ASP A 150 2.74 -3.91 3.52
C ASP A 150 2.75 -4.17 2.00
N PRO A 151 3.18 -5.37 1.54
CA PRO A 151 3.06 -5.67 0.12
C PRO A 151 1.57 -5.72 -0.26
N PRO A 152 1.14 -4.99 -1.30
CA PRO A 152 -0.24 -5.05 -1.74
C PRO A 152 -0.58 -6.48 -2.19
N GLY A 153 -1.53 -7.12 -1.50
CA GLY A 153 -1.93 -8.50 -1.79
C GLY A 153 -3.31 -8.83 -1.23
N ILE A 154 -4.07 -9.63 -1.99
CA ILE A 154 -5.33 -10.21 -1.53
C ILE A 154 -5.11 -11.71 -1.35
N PHE A 155 -5.33 -12.21 -0.14
CA PHE A 155 -5.31 -13.65 0.13
C PHE A 155 -6.74 -14.17 0.07
N THR A 156 -6.99 -15.11 -0.84
CA THR A 156 -8.27 -15.82 -0.93
C THR A 156 -8.06 -17.29 -0.58
N ARG A 157 -9.08 -17.89 0.03
CA ARG A 157 -9.11 -19.34 0.23
C ARG A 157 -9.52 -20.01 -1.08
N GLY A 158 -8.72 -20.95 -1.55
CA GLY A 158 -9.08 -21.80 -2.67
C GLY A 158 -10.22 -22.78 -2.36
N GLU A 159 -10.63 -23.55 -3.37
CA GLU A 159 -11.66 -24.57 -3.24
C GLU A 159 -11.27 -25.67 -2.22
N SER A 160 -12.27 -26.14 -1.48
CA SER A 160 -12.10 -27.22 -0.51
C SER A 160 -12.10 -28.57 -1.22
N SER A 161 -10.97 -29.28 -1.27
CA SER A 161 -10.95 -30.69 -1.66
C SER A 161 -11.27 -31.59 -0.47
N GLY A 162 -12.35 -32.39 -0.59
CA GLY A 162 -12.65 -33.43 0.38
C GLY A 162 -11.57 -34.54 0.34
N ARG A 163 -11.30 -35.20 1.48
CA ARG A 163 -10.35 -36.33 1.52
C ARG A 163 -10.81 -37.43 0.54
N PRO A 164 -9.91 -38.00 -0.29
CA PRO A 164 -10.22 -39.21 -1.05
C PRO A 164 -10.67 -40.30 -0.07
N ARG A 165 -11.87 -40.85 -0.25
CA ARG A 165 -12.29 -42.02 0.50
C ARG A 165 -11.32 -43.15 0.16
N ARG A 166 -10.48 -43.57 1.10
CA ARG A 166 -9.90 -44.92 1.04
C ARG A 166 -11.06 -45.89 1.16
N ALA A 167 -11.42 -46.52 0.05
CA ALA A 167 -12.34 -47.66 0.06
C ALA A 167 -11.68 -48.76 0.91
N GLY A 168 -12.17 -48.93 2.13
CA GLY A 168 -11.85 -50.12 2.92
C GLY A 168 -12.55 -51.30 2.30
N SER A 169 -11.78 -52.23 1.74
CA SER A 169 -12.24 -53.58 1.39
C SER A 169 -12.73 -54.26 2.66
N ARG A 170 -14.04 -54.50 2.76
CA ARG A 170 -14.59 -55.60 3.57
C ARG A 170 -14.76 -56.81 2.68
#